data_AF-A0A968MZ39-F1
#
_entry.id   AF-A0A968MZ39-F1
#
_cell.length_a   1.000
_cell.length_b   1.000
_cell.length_c   1.000
_cell.angle_alpha   90.00
_cell.angle_beta   90.00
_cell.angle_gamma   90.00
#
_symmetry.space_group_name_H-M   'P 1'
#
loop_
_entity.id
_entity.type
_entity.pdbx_description
1 polymer ?
#
loop_
_entity_poly.entity_id
_entity_poly.type
_entity_poly.pdbx_seq_one_letter_code
_entity_poly.pdbx_strand_id
1 'polypeptide(L)'
;MSNYEVSVSGGQDKISYFLSGSYLNQDGIMNNSKFNRVTARANVEYQATKKLKIGNSFTFSRSNSNRITESNVDSRGVIYRTLTRPPTESPYNDDGSLRPNNPINTLLNSYQHTGSNRLIGNVFGELNITDNLSFKSSLP
;
A
#
# COMPACT_ATOMS: atom_id res chain seq x y z
N MET A 1 12.89 5.05 6.01
CA MET A 1 11.49 4.57 6.01
C MET A 1 10.77 5.32 7.12
N SER A 2 9.59 5.87 6.83
CA SER A 2 8.77 6.61 7.78
C SER A 2 7.36 6.05 7.77
N ASN A 3 6.78 5.83 8.96
CA ASN A 3 5.42 5.38 9.13
C ASN A 3 4.76 6.22 10.21
N TYR A 4 3.61 6.80 9.90
CA TYR A 4 2.83 7.63 10.81
C TYR A 4 1.42 7.06 10.87
N GLU A 5 0.90 6.88 12.07
CA GLU A 5 -0.48 6.42 12.29
C GLU A 5 -1.10 7.24 13.39
N VAL A 6 -2.33 7.68 13.15
CA VAL A 6 -3.21 8.30 14.13
C VAL A 6 -4.52 7.55 14.10
N SER A 7 -5.03 7.27 15.29
CA SER A 7 -6.33 6.63 15.47
C SER A 7 -7.09 7.30 16.59
N VAL A 8 -8.42 7.25 16.46
CA VAL A 8 -9.36 7.60 17.51
C VAL A 8 -10.38 6.48 17.60
N SER A 9 -10.66 6.07 18.82
CA SER A 9 -11.65 5.04 19.11
C SER A 9 -12.42 5.40 20.35
N GLY A 10 -13.68 5.03 20.38
CA GLY A 10 -14.53 5.27 21.53
C GLY A 10 -15.86 4.56 21.38
N GLY A 11 -16.66 4.66 22.42
CA GLY A 11 -18.04 4.21 22.38
C GLY A 11 -18.84 4.84 23.50
N GLN A 12 -20.11 5.12 23.21
CA GLN A 12 -21.06 5.62 24.17
C GLN A 12 -22.43 5.01 23.90
N ASP A 13 -23.05 4.48 24.95
CA ASP A 13 -24.38 3.85 24.99
C ASP A 13 -24.63 2.81 23.90
N LYS A 14 -24.97 3.27 22.71
CA LYS A 14 -25.39 2.46 21.56
C LYS A 14 -24.41 2.49 20.41
N ILE A 15 -23.35 3.29 20.45
CA ILE A 15 -22.40 3.40 19.34
C ILE A 15 -20.99 3.07 19.81
N SER A 16 -20.27 2.30 19.00
CA SER A 16 -18.82 2.16 19.09
C SER A 16 -18.22 2.52 17.73
N TYR A 17 -17.09 3.20 17.75
CA TYR A 17 -16.44 3.65 16.53
C TYR A 17 -14.92 3.55 16.65
N PHE A 18 -14.29 3.34 15.50
CA PHE A 18 -12.87 3.40 15.28
C PHE A 18 -12.61 4.10 13.96
N LEU A 19 -11.80 5.16 14.01
CA LEU A 19 -11.32 5.87 12.84
C LEU A 19 -9.80 5.89 12.89
N SER A 20 -9.13 5.57 11.78
CA SER A 20 -7.68 5.76 11.69
C SER A 20 -7.23 6.26 10.34
N GLY A 21 -6.09 6.96 10.37
CA GLY A 21 -5.33 7.37 9.21
C GLY A 21 -3.89 6.92 9.37
N SER A 22 -3.29 6.38 8.31
CA SER A 22 -1.86 6.09 8.28
C SER A 22 -1.21 6.55 6.99
N TYR A 23 0.04 6.98 7.11
CA TYR A 23 0.92 7.32 5.99
C TYR A 23 2.22 6.55 6.11
N LEU A 24 2.51 5.76 5.09
CA LEU A 24 3.75 5.02 4.93
C LEU A 24 4.54 5.64 3.78
N ASN A 25 5.81 5.94 4.02
CA ASN A 25 6.77 6.36 3.00
C ASN A 25 8.06 5.55 3.14
N GLN A 26 8.41 4.84 2.08
CA GLN A 26 9.57 3.97 2.02
C GLN A 26 10.37 4.27 0.75
N ASP A 27 11.53 4.89 0.92
CA ASP A 27 12.55 4.89 -0.11
C ASP A 27 13.14 3.47 -0.22
N GLY A 28 13.28 3.00 -1.45
CA GLY A 28 13.94 1.74 -1.76
C GLY A 28 15.46 1.87 -1.68
N ILE A 29 16.14 0.73 -1.58
CA ILE A 29 17.61 0.66 -1.50
C ILE A 29 18.23 1.14 -2.83
N MET A 30 17.58 0.85 -3.95
CA MET A 30 18.00 1.32 -5.26
C MET A 30 17.42 2.71 -5.54
N ASN A 31 18.23 3.59 -6.11
CA ASN A 31 17.77 4.92 -6.54
C ASN A 31 16.54 4.80 -7.44
N ASN A 32 15.61 5.76 -7.36
CA ASN A 32 14.33 5.77 -8.07
C ASN A 32 13.34 4.64 -7.68
N SER A 33 13.69 3.74 -6.76
CA SER A 33 12.71 2.85 -6.14
C SER A 33 12.09 3.53 -4.93
N LYS A 34 10.76 3.71 -4.91
CA LYS A 34 10.03 4.35 -3.81
C LYS A 34 8.64 3.74 -3.67
N PHE A 35 8.12 3.74 -2.45
CA PHE A 35 6.76 3.33 -2.17
C PHE A 35 6.13 4.28 -1.16
N ASN A 36 4.95 4.78 -1.46
CA ASN A 36 4.14 5.49 -0.49
C ASN A 36 2.71 4.96 -0.46
N ARG A 37 2.09 5.00 0.71
CA ARG A 37 0.70 4.57 0.89
C ARG A 37 0.02 5.42 1.96
N VAL A 38 -1.13 5.96 1.60
CA VAL A 38 -2.10 6.55 2.53
C VAL A 38 -3.20 5.52 2.77
N THR A 39 -3.58 5.29 4.02
CA THR A 39 -4.70 4.41 4.37
C THR A 39 -5.64 5.13 5.33
N ALA A 40 -6.94 5.02 5.09
CA ALA A 40 -7.99 5.48 6.00
C ALA A 40 -8.87 4.29 6.37
N ARG A 41 -9.19 4.15 7.66
CA ARG A 41 -10.06 3.10 8.19
C ARG A 41 -11.22 3.72 8.97
N ALA A 42 -12.41 3.18 8.77
CA ALA A 42 -13.60 3.56 9.50
C ALA A 42 -14.41 2.31 9.83
N ASN A 43 -14.53 2.01 11.12
CA ASN A 43 -15.38 0.95 11.64
C ASN A 43 -16.37 1.58 12.60
N VAL A 44 -17.65 1.28 12.42
CA VAL A 44 -18.70 1.76 13.33
C VAL A 44 -19.65 0.61 13.60
N GLU A 45 -20.00 0.40 14.85
CA GLU A 45 -21.12 -0.43 15.24
C GLU A 45 -22.15 0.42 15.96
N TYR A 46 -23.42 0.18 15.64
CA TYR A 46 -24.55 0.87 16.24
C TYR A 46 -25.63 -0.12 16.67
N GLN A 47 -25.96 -0.10 17.96
CA GLN A 47 -27.04 -0.83 18.58
C GLN A 47 -28.36 -0.08 18.34
N ALA A 48 -28.92 -0.26 17.14
CA ALA A 48 -30.16 0.39 16.71
C ALA A 48 -31.35 0.12 17.66
N THR A 49 -31.47 -1.11 18.16
CA THR A 49 -32.43 -1.50 19.20
C THR A 49 -31.78 -2.50 20.15
N LYS A 50 -32.44 -2.92 21.24
CA LYS A 50 -31.93 -4.00 22.12
C LYS A 50 -31.68 -5.32 21.38
N LYS A 51 -32.33 -5.54 20.24
CA LYS A 51 -32.21 -6.76 19.43
C LYS A 51 -31.47 -6.57 18.12
N LEU A 52 -31.35 -5.35 17.61
CA LEU A 52 -30.74 -5.08 16.29
C LEU A 52 -29.45 -4.28 16.47
N LYS A 53 -28.36 -4.87 16.00
CA LYS A 53 -27.07 -4.20 15.79
C LYS A 53 -26.83 -4.06 14.30
N ILE A 54 -26.34 -2.91 13.87
CA ILE A 54 -25.80 -2.71 12.53
C ILE A 54 -24.35 -2.26 12.65
N GLY A 55 -23.53 -2.54 11.64
CA GLY A 55 -22.17 -2.04 11.64
C GLY A 55 -21.54 -2.06 10.28
N ASN A 56 -20.39 -1.41 10.18
CA ASN A 56 -19.57 -1.39 8.98
C ASN A 56 -18.10 -1.52 9.33
N SER A 57 -17.34 -1.97 8.34
CA SER A 57 -15.89 -1.93 8.33
C SER A 57 -15.45 -1.46 6.96
N PHE A 58 -14.79 -0.30 6.88
CA PHE A 58 -14.29 0.25 5.63
C PHE A 58 -12.81 0.57 5.77
N THR A 59 -12.05 0.21 4.74
CA THR A 59 -10.65 0.58 4.57
C THR A 59 -10.45 1.09 3.14
N PHE A 60 -10.06 2.34 3.03
CA PHE A 60 -9.56 2.91 1.79
C PHE A 60 -8.04 2.99 1.84
N SER A 61 -7.38 2.70 0.73
CA SER A 61 -5.96 2.94 0.57
C SER A 61 -5.63 3.45 -0.82
N ARG A 62 -4.69 4.38 -0.88
CA ARG A 62 -4.05 4.81 -2.11
C ARG A 62 -2.56 4.57 -1.96
N SER A 63 -1.98 3.86 -2.92
CA SER A 63 -0.54 3.60 -2.95
C SER A 63 0.06 4.06 -4.27
N ASN A 64 1.28 4.57 -4.21
CA ASN A 64 2.09 4.82 -5.38
C ASN A 64 3.42 4.09 -5.21
N SER A 65 3.86 3.42 -6.27
CA SER A 65 5.10 2.67 -6.29
C SER A 65 5.92 3.04 -7.51
N ASN A 66 7.19 3.34 -7.30
CA ASN A 66 8.21 3.38 -8.34
C ASN A 66 9.03 2.12 -8.21
N ARG A 67 9.02 1.28 -9.24
CA ARG A 67 9.76 0.01 -9.28
C ARG A 67 10.73 0.06 -10.45
N ILE A 68 11.96 -0.36 -10.21
CA ILE A 68 12.93 -0.55 -11.29
C ILE A 68 12.51 -1.79 -12.08
N THR A 69 12.56 -1.67 -13.39
CA THR A 69 12.24 -2.77 -14.30
C THR A 69 13.41 -3.76 -14.31
N GLU A 70 13.27 -4.82 -13.51
CA GLU A 70 14.27 -5.90 -13.40
C GLU A 70 14.09 -7.01 -14.45
N SER A 71 12.98 -7.00 -15.21
CA SER A 71 12.58 -8.13 -16.05
C SER A 71 12.18 -7.69 -17.46
N ASN A 72 13.11 -7.81 -18.40
CA ASN A 72 12.86 -8.26 -19.76
C ASN A 72 13.92 -9.35 -20.03
N VAL A 73 13.60 -10.38 -20.80
CA VAL A 73 14.49 -11.53 -21.06
C VAL A 73 15.86 -11.10 -21.64
N ASP A 74 15.93 -9.94 -22.28
CA ASP A 74 17.16 -9.30 -22.75
C ASP A 74 17.82 -8.32 -21.76
N SER A 75 17.10 -7.82 -20.75
CA SER A 75 17.54 -6.62 -20.04
C SER A 75 18.51 -6.88 -18.91
N ARG A 76 18.66 -8.11 -18.35
CA ARG A 76 19.54 -8.42 -17.20
C ARG A 76 19.45 -7.33 -16.12
N GLY A 77 18.61 -7.50 -15.10
CA GLY A 77 18.30 -6.49 -14.07
C GLY A 77 19.50 -5.70 -13.52
N VAL A 78 19.25 -4.51 -12.94
CA VAL A 78 20.30 -3.54 -12.57
C VAL A 78 21.36 -4.17 -11.67
N ILE A 79 20.94 -5.06 -10.76
CA ILE A 79 21.84 -5.80 -9.86
C ILE A 79 22.78 -6.72 -10.65
N TYR A 80 22.25 -7.51 -11.59
CA TYR A 80 23.07 -8.41 -12.40
C TYR A 80 24.10 -7.63 -13.22
N ARG A 81 23.67 -6.54 -13.90
CA ARG A 81 24.59 -5.68 -14.67
C ARG A 81 25.67 -5.05 -13.80
N THR A 82 25.35 -4.74 -12.54
CA THR A 82 26.32 -4.19 -11.59
C THR A 82 27.36 -5.24 -11.20
N LEU A 83 26.96 -6.49 -10.97
CA LEU A 83 27.85 -7.57 -10.57
C LEU A 83 28.76 -8.07 -11.70
N THR A 84 28.26 -8.10 -12.94
CA THR A 84 29.00 -8.69 -14.07
C THR A 84 29.85 -7.69 -14.85
N ARG A 85 29.76 -6.39 -14.54
CA ARG A 85 30.50 -5.37 -15.27
C ARG A 85 31.92 -5.22 -14.69
N PRO A 86 32.98 -5.15 -15.53
CA PRO A 86 34.33 -4.91 -15.04
C PRO A 86 34.43 -3.58 -14.27
N PRO A 87 35.04 -3.55 -13.07
CA PRO A 87 35.15 -2.33 -12.26
C PRO A 87 36.09 -1.28 -12.87
N THR A 88 36.89 -1.66 -13.85
CA THR A 88 37.83 -0.78 -14.57
C THR A 88 37.19 -0.02 -15.73
N GLU A 89 35.95 -0.36 -16.11
CA GLU A 89 35.26 0.35 -17.20
C GLU A 89 34.61 1.65 -16.72
N SER A 90 34.88 2.74 -17.43
CA SER A 90 34.21 4.01 -17.18
C SER A 90 32.69 3.91 -17.36
N PRO A 91 31.88 4.51 -16.46
CA PRO A 91 30.45 4.61 -16.64
C PRO A 91 30.03 5.55 -17.79
N TYR A 92 30.91 6.45 -18.20
CA TYR A 92 30.66 7.48 -19.21
C TYR A 92 31.48 7.25 -20.47
N ASN A 93 30.97 7.72 -21.60
CA ASN A 93 31.74 7.91 -22.83
C ASN A 93 32.60 9.17 -22.73
N ASP A 94 33.51 9.35 -23.69
CA ASP A 94 34.43 10.50 -23.73
C ASP A 94 33.70 11.85 -23.90
N ASP A 95 32.48 11.81 -24.46
CA ASP A 95 31.56 12.96 -24.59
C ASP A 95 30.74 13.25 -23.30
N GLY A 96 30.94 12.47 -22.24
CA GLY A 96 30.22 12.58 -20.96
C GLY A 96 28.86 11.89 -20.93
N SER A 97 28.39 11.27 -22.01
CA SER A 97 27.14 10.52 -22.03
C SER A 97 27.25 9.19 -21.27
N LEU A 98 26.14 8.71 -20.68
CA LEU A 98 26.11 7.39 -20.03
C LEU A 98 26.17 6.28 -21.08
N ARG A 99 27.04 5.29 -20.86
CA ARG A 99 27.10 4.11 -21.73
C ARG A 99 25.75 3.36 -21.71
N PRO A 100 25.21 2.92 -22.86
CA PRO A 100 23.88 2.31 -22.93
C PRO A 100 23.69 1.09 -22.01
N ASN A 101 24.74 0.27 -21.87
CA ASN A 101 24.74 -0.95 -21.03
C ASN A 101 25.11 -0.71 -19.56
N ASN A 102 25.30 0.55 -19.16
CA ASN A 102 25.65 0.90 -17.79
C ASN A 102 24.46 0.67 -16.84
N PRO A 103 24.63 -0.04 -15.72
CA PRO A 103 23.57 -0.21 -14.71
C PRO A 103 22.99 1.12 -14.20
N ILE A 104 23.78 2.19 -14.15
CA ILE A 104 23.32 3.55 -13.80
C ILE A 104 22.31 4.06 -14.85
N ASN A 105 22.54 3.80 -16.14
CA ASN A 105 21.62 4.20 -17.20
C ASN A 105 20.26 3.51 -17.04
N THR A 106 20.28 2.20 -16.75
CA THR A 106 19.05 1.43 -16.47
C THR A 106 18.35 1.91 -15.19
N LEU A 107 19.11 2.20 -14.13
CA LEU A 107 18.58 2.71 -12.85
C LEU A 107 17.85 4.06 -13.00
N LEU A 108 18.37 4.93 -13.88
CA LEU A 108 17.81 6.26 -14.11
C LEU A 108 16.64 6.26 -15.09
N ASN A 109 16.65 5.36 -16.09
CA ASN A 109 15.72 5.43 -17.22
C ASN A 109 14.72 4.27 -17.29
N SER A 110 14.89 3.21 -16.51
CA SER A 110 14.05 2.00 -16.55
C SER A 110 13.31 1.77 -15.24
N TYR A 111 12.38 2.66 -14.93
CA TYR A 111 11.46 2.50 -13.80
C TYR A 111 10.01 2.66 -14.24
N GLN A 112 9.13 1.94 -13.54
CA GLN A 112 7.69 2.00 -13.74
C GLN A 112 7.04 2.65 -12.52
N HIS A 113 6.15 3.60 -12.80
CA HIS A 113 5.28 4.19 -11.81
C HIS A 113 3.92 3.49 -11.82
N THR A 114 3.43 3.08 -10.67
CA THR A 114 2.11 2.46 -10.51
C THR A 114 1.38 3.11 -9.36
N GLY A 115 0.24 3.73 -9.67
CA GLY A 115 -0.74 4.18 -8.68
C GLY A 115 -1.87 3.17 -8.54
N SER A 116 -2.30 2.89 -7.31
CA SER A 116 -3.43 1.99 -7.03
C SER A 116 -4.33 2.56 -5.95
N ASN A 117 -5.64 2.53 -6.21
CA ASN A 117 -6.68 2.82 -5.23
C ASN A 117 -7.39 1.51 -4.87
N ARG A 118 -7.61 1.27 -3.58
CA ARG A 118 -8.30 0.08 -3.10
C ARG A 118 -9.27 0.48 -2.00
N LEU A 119 -10.55 0.14 -2.20
CA LEU A 119 -11.59 0.18 -1.19
C LEU A 119 -11.95 -1.26 -0.83
N ILE A 120 -11.89 -1.59 0.45
CA ILE A 120 -12.39 -2.84 1.00
C ILE A 120 -13.38 -2.46 2.09
N GLY A 121 -14.53 -3.08 2.12
CA GLY A 121 -15.34 -3.01 3.31
C GLY A 121 -16.49 -3.99 3.29
N ASN A 122 -17.34 -3.83 4.29
CA ASN A 122 -18.60 -4.52 4.38
C ASN A 122 -19.54 -3.73 5.30
N VAL A 123 -20.83 -3.96 5.12
CA VAL A 123 -21.87 -3.55 6.04
C VAL A 123 -22.56 -4.81 6.56
N PHE A 124 -22.95 -4.84 7.82
CA PHE A 124 -23.66 -5.97 8.41
C PHE A 124 -24.82 -5.52 9.28
N GLY A 125 -25.79 -6.42 9.40
CA GLY A 125 -26.86 -6.37 10.39
C GLY A 125 -26.88 -7.66 11.19
N GLU A 126 -27.07 -7.55 12.50
CA GLU A 126 -27.19 -8.67 13.43
C GLU A 126 -28.46 -8.50 14.27
N LEU A 127 -29.32 -9.50 14.23
CA LEU A 127 -30.60 -9.56 14.94
C LEU A 127 -30.56 -10.67 15.99
N ASN A 128 -30.68 -10.30 17.26
CA ASN A 128 -30.89 -11.22 18.37
C ASN A 128 -32.35 -11.68 18.38
N ILE A 129 -32.57 -12.94 18.01
CA ILE A 129 -33.89 -13.59 17.98
C ILE A 129 -34.29 -13.92 19.42
N THR A 130 -33.38 -14.56 20.17
CA THR A 130 -33.46 -14.83 21.61
C THR A 130 -32.14 -14.45 22.27
N ASP A 131 -32.04 -14.56 23.60
CA ASP A 131 -30.80 -14.26 24.33
C ASP A 131 -29.63 -15.20 23.94
N ASN A 132 -29.94 -16.36 23.32
CA ASN A 132 -28.96 -17.38 22.93
C ASN A 132 -28.90 -17.61 21.40
N LEU A 133 -29.64 -16.84 20.60
CA LEU A 133 -29.70 -17.02 19.14
C LEU A 133 -29.68 -15.68 18.42
N SER A 134 -28.63 -15.45 17.62
CA SER A 134 -28.53 -14.30 16.73
C SER A 134 -28.42 -14.71 15.26
N PHE A 135 -29.02 -13.91 14.39
CA PHE A 135 -28.88 -14.00 12.94
C PHE A 135 -28.06 -12.82 12.44
N LYS A 136 -26.97 -13.09 11.71
CA LYS A 136 -26.10 -12.06 11.14
C LYS A 136 -26.07 -12.19 9.61
N SER A 137 -26.23 -11.06 8.94
CA SER A 137 -26.07 -10.94 7.48
C SER A 137 -25.10 -9.81 7.17
N SER A 138 -24.25 -10.00 6.16
CA SER A 138 -23.27 -9.01 5.74
C SER A 138 -23.22 -8.89 4.22
N LEU A 139 -23.10 -7.65 3.75
CA LEU A 139 -22.85 -7.30 2.35
C LEU A 139 -21.41 -6.78 2.22
N PRO A 140 -20.57 -7.39 1.35
CA PRO A 140 -19.25 -6.87 1.01
C PRO A 140 -19.30 -5.62 0.12
#